data_AF-A0A516IPS1-F1
#
_entry.id   AF-A0A516IPS1-F1
#
_cell.length_a   1.000
_cell.length_b   1.000
_cell.length_c   1.000
_cell.angle_alpha   90.00
_cell.angle_beta   90.00
_cell.angle_gamma   90.00
#
_symmetry.space_group_name_H-M   'P 1'
#
loop_
_entity.id
_entity.type
_entity.pdbx_description
1 polymer ?
#
loop_
_entity_poly.entity_id
_entity_poly.type
_entity_poly.pdbx_seq_one_letter_code
_entity_poly.pdbx_strand_id
1 'polypeptide(L)'
;MLVPARMRVGASWSDASILNISSRGMLLRSAAAPPQGTYLEIRRGPHIVVARVVWSNTDRFGIRTQDPVCPDRLMSQAAAADGPPVLDRRARPRADDRAGASRRWGQALEFIVVASAGLAAALLSFGTVGEVLARPLAAVGTALN
;
A
#
# COMPACT_ATOMS: atom_id res chain seq x y z
N MET A 1 -8.39 -12.99 5.09
CA MET A 1 -7.71 -13.73 6.19
C MET A 1 -7.90 -12.94 7.46
N LEU A 2 -8.25 -13.57 8.59
CA LEU A 2 -8.47 -12.87 9.87
C LEU A 2 -7.17 -12.87 10.66
N VAL A 3 -6.63 -11.69 10.99
CA VAL A 3 -5.40 -11.60 11.78
C VAL A 3 -5.54 -10.64 12.95
N PRO A 4 -5.34 -11.09 14.20
CA PRO A 4 -5.60 -10.26 15.38
C PRO A 4 -4.62 -9.10 15.47
N ALA A 5 -5.12 -7.95 15.88
CA ALA A 5 -4.34 -6.75 16.10
C ALA A 5 -4.96 -5.91 17.21
N ARG A 6 -4.15 -5.03 17.81
CA ARG A 6 -4.63 -4.04 18.78
C ARG A 6 -4.80 -2.71 18.07
N MET A 7 -5.90 -2.03 18.31
CA MET A 7 -6.20 -0.71 17.78
C MET A 7 -6.21 0.30 18.93
N ARG A 8 -5.64 1.48 18.68
CA ARG A 8 -5.76 2.65 19.57
C ARG A 8 -6.47 3.78 18.84
N VAL A 9 -7.50 4.34 19.48
CA VAL A 9 -8.18 5.56 19.03
C VAL A 9 -8.09 6.57 20.16
N GLY A 10 -7.33 7.65 19.96
CA GLY A 10 -7.01 8.60 21.02
C GLY A 10 -6.31 7.91 22.21
N ALA A 11 -6.96 7.90 23.38
CA ALA A 11 -6.46 7.23 24.58
C ALA A 11 -6.92 5.77 24.73
N SER A 12 -7.92 5.35 23.95
CA SER A 12 -8.61 4.07 24.15
C SER A 12 -8.00 2.95 23.32
N TRP A 13 -7.77 1.80 23.95
CA TRP A 13 -7.33 0.57 23.28
C TRP A 13 -8.50 -0.39 23.08
N SER A 14 -8.56 -1.03 21.92
CA SER A 14 -9.54 -2.08 21.61
C SER A 14 -8.93 -3.16 20.72
N ASP A 15 -9.56 -4.32 20.67
CA ASP A 15 -9.17 -5.37 19.74
C ASP A 15 -9.76 -5.12 18.35
N ALA A 16 -8.98 -5.50 17.34
CA ALA A 16 -9.39 -5.47 15.95
C ALA A 16 -8.83 -6.70 15.21
N SER A 17 -9.43 -7.04 14.09
CA SER A 17 -8.92 -8.09 13.21
C SER A 17 -8.71 -7.54 11.82
N ILE A 18 -7.49 -7.70 11.31
CA ILE A 18 -7.13 -7.36 9.94
C ILE A 18 -7.76 -8.44 9.03
N LEU A 19 -8.55 -8.02 8.05
CA LEU A 19 -9.21 -8.89 7.08
C LEU A 19 -8.43 -8.98 5.75
N ASN A 20 -7.80 -7.86 5.38
CA ASN A 20 -6.94 -7.72 4.21
C ASN A 20 -5.91 -6.59 4.44
N ILE A 21 -4.73 -6.72 3.84
CA ILE A 21 -3.63 -5.77 3.90
C ILE A 21 -3.10 -5.49 2.50
N SER A 22 -2.83 -4.20 2.24
CA SER A 22 -2.13 -3.72 1.06
C SER A 22 -1.01 -2.78 1.50
N SER A 23 -0.16 -2.35 0.57
CA SER A 23 0.94 -1.43 0.88
C SER A 23 0.48 -0.07 1.43
N ARG A 24 -0.75 0.37 1.13
CA ARG A 24 -1.25 1.72 1.48
C ARG A 24 -2.47 1.72 2.38
N GLY A 25 -2.95 0.55 2.79
CA GLY A 25 -4.21 0.45 3.51
C GLY A 25 -4.56 -0.96 3.94
N MET A 26 -5.53 -1.04 4.83
CA MET A 26 -6.01 -2.30 5.40
C MET A 26 -7.52 -2.26 5.55
N LEU A 27 -8.14 -3.43 5.46
CA LEU A 27 -9.51 -3.66 5.88
C LEU A 27 -9.48 -4.28 7.27
N LEU A 28 -10.20 -3.70 8.22
CA LEU A 28 -10.28 -4.19 9.59
C LEU A 28 -11.72 -4.45 10.00
N ARG A 29 -11.87 -5.31 11.01
CA ARG A 29 -13.09 -5.52 11.79
C ARG A 29 -12.84 -5.20 13.26
N SER A 30 -13.77 -4.53 13.92
CA SER A 30 -13.78 -4.34 15.38
C SER A 30 -15.21 -4.33 15.91
N ALA A 31 -15.40 -4.54 17.21
CA ALA A 31 -16.72 -4.49 17.84
C ALA A 31 -17.39 -3.11 17.71
N ALA A 32 -16.58 -2.05 17.78
CA ALA A 32 -16.99 -0.69 17.48
C ALA A 32 -16.07 -0.13 16.40
N ALA A 33 -16.59 0.02 15.18
CA ALA A 33 -15.83 0.61 14.08
C ALA A 33 -15.70 2.13 14.28
N PRO A 34 -14.48 2.72 14.20
CA PRO A 34 -14.35 4.17 14.36
C PRO A 34 -15.00 4.94 13.20
N PRO A 35 -15.46 6.18 13.41
CA PRO A 35 -16.03 7.01 12.35
C PRO A 35 -15.02 7.30 11.22
N GLN A 36 -15.52 7.56 10.01
CA GLN A 36 -14.70 8.02 8.90
C GLN A 36 -13.90 9.28 9.28
N GLY A 37 -12.65 9.34 8.83
CA GLY A 37 -11.75 10.46 9.10
C GLY A 37 -10.94 10.34 10.39
N THR A 38 -11.31 9.41 11.29
CA THR A 38 -10.61 9.17 12.56
C THR A 38 -9.18 8.70 12.33
N TYR A 39 -8.24 9.23 13.12
CA TYR A 39 -6.87 8.73 13.19
C TYR A 39 -6.72 7.67 14.26
N LEU A 40 -5.98 6.61 13.93
CA LEU A 40 -5.80 5.47 14.80
C LEU A 40 -4.40 4.88 14.65
N GLU A 41 -3.98 4.14 15.67
CA GLU A 41 -2.77 3.31 15.63
C GLU A 41 -3.19 1.84 15.62
N ILE A 42 -2.60 1.06 14.72
CA ILE A 42 -2.68 -0.41 14.74
C ILE A 42 -1.35 -0.95 15.26
N ARG A 43 -1.41 -1.76 16.32
CA ARG A 43 -0.27 -2.46 16.90
C ARG A 43 -0.37 -3.95 16.69
N ARG A 44 0.73 -4.53 16.22
CA ARG A 44 0.85 -5.94 15.95
C ARG A 44 2.30 -6.38 16.12
N GLY A 45 2.58 -7.09 17.21
CA GLY A 45 3.95 -7.38 17.64
C GLY A 45 4.74 -6.07 17.81
N PRO A 46 5.94 -5.94 17.22
CA PRO A 46 6.73 -4.71 17.29
C PRO A 46 6.30 -3.65 16.26
N HIS A 47 5.35 -3.96 15.38
CA HIS A 47 4.91 -3.03 14.34
C HIS A 47 3.80 -2.12 14.84
N ILE A 48 3.99 -0.82 14.64
CA ILE A 48 3.01 0.23 14.88
C ILE A 48 2.73 0.91 13.55
N VAL A 49 1.46 0.97 13.16
CA VAL A 49 1.00 1.62 11.94
C VAL A 49 0.03 2.74 12.29
N VAL A 50 0.38 3.97 11.93
CA VAL A 50 -0.53 5.12 12.03
C VAL A 50 -1.37 5.20 10.76
N ALA A 51 -2.67 5.38 10.90
CA ALA A 51 -3.59 5.38 9.78
C ALA A 51 -4.81 6.26 10.02
N ARG A 52 -5.52 6.58 8.92
CA ARG A 52 -6.78 7.31 8.93
C ARG A 52 -7.90 6.43 8.36
N VAL A 53 -9.06 6.43 9.00
CA VAL A 53 -10.25 5.74 8.49
C VAL A 53 -10.75 6.44 7.23
N VAL A 54 -10.84 5.72 6.11
CA VAL A 54 -11.31 6.24 4.82
C VAL A 54 -12.78 5.93 4.57
N TRP A 55 -13.32 4.88 5.18
CA TRP A 55 -14.74 4.55 5.21
C TRP A 55 -15.02 3.64 6.41
N SER A 56 -16.24 3.65 6.91
CA SER A 56 -16.67 2.85 8.07
C SER A 56 -18.09 2.33 7.89
N ASN A 57 -18.36 1.13 8.40
CA ASN A 57 -19.65 0.46 8.51
C ASN A 57 -19.74 -0.18 9.91
N THR A 58 -20.84 -0.83 10.27
CA THR A 58 -21.14 -1.34 11.64
C THR A 58 -19.96 -2.00 12.34
N ASP A 59 -19.35 -3.02 11.73
CA ASP A 59 -18.25 -3.79 12.31
C ASP A 59 -16.94 -3.67 11.50
N ARG A 60 -16.98 -3.05 10.31
CA ARG A 60 -15.86 -3.04 9.35
C ARG A 60 -15.52 -1.65 8.89
N PHE A 61 -14.24 -1.42 8.68
CA PHE A 61 -13.76 -0.12 8.24
C PHE A 61 -12.47 -0.28 7.43
N GLY A 62 -12.31 0.61 6.45
CA GLY A 62 -11.10 0.73 5.67
C GLY A 62 -10.21 1.82 6.23
N ILE A 63 -8.91 1.55 6.30
CA ILE A 63 -7.92 2.54 6.72
C ILE A 63 -6.90 2.78 5.62
N ARG A 64 -6.42 4.02 5.53
CA ARG A 64 -5.25 4.40 4.73
C ARG A 64 -4.08 4.65 5.68
N THR A 65 -2.98 3.96 5.45
CA THR A 65 -1.77 4.10 6.26
C THR A 65 -1.07 5.42 5.93
N GLN A 66 -0.44 6.02 6.94
CA GLN A 66 0.38 7.21 6.74
C GLN A 66 1.62 6.88 5.91
N ASP A 67 2.32 5.80 6.28
CA ASP A 67 3.48 5.28 5.57
C ASP A 67 3.15 3.96 4.86
N PRO A 68 3.85 3.62 3.76
CA PRO A 68 3.70 2.33 3.13
C PRO A 68 4.06 1.18 4.08
N VAL A 69 3.17 0.19 4.18
CA VAL A 69 3.40 -1.01 4.98
C VAL A 69 3.87 -2.17 4.10
N CYS A 70 4.72 -3.04 4.63
CA CYS A 70 5.11 -4.28 3.97
C CYS A 70 4.22 -5.42 4.50
N PRO A 71 3.29 -5.96 3.68
CA PRO A 71 2.35 -6.98 4.12
C PRO A 71 3.04 -8.19 4.76
N ASP A 72 4.10 -8.70 4.12
CA ASP A 72 4.81 -9.89 4.57
C ASP A 72 5.43 -9.72 5.95
N ARG A 73 5.94 -8.52 6.26
CA ARG A 73 6.47 -8.21 7.60
C ARG A 73 5.38 -8.19 8.66
N LEU A 74 4.22 -7.61 8.34
CA LEU A 74 3.10 -7.55 9.27
C LEU A 74 2.53 -8.96 9.53
N MET A 75 2.62 -9.86 8.56
CA MET A 75 2.07 -11.21 8.66
C MET A 75 3.02 -12.20 9.34
N SER A 76 4.30 -12.23 8.94
CA SER A 76 5.29 -13.21 9.42
C SER A 76 5.57 -13.14 10.92
N GLN A 77 5.61 -11.95 11.52
CA GLN A 77 5.93 -11.81 12.95
C GLN A 77 4.77 -12.09 13.89
N ALA A 78 3.53 -12.16 13.40
CA ALA A 78 2.40 -12.49 14.26
C ALA A 78 2.36 -13.95 14.66
N ALA A 79 2.86 -14.84 13.80
CA ALA A 79 2.99 -16.26 14.14
C ALA A 79 3.98 -16.51 15.30
N ALA A 80 4.89 -15.56 15.57
CA ALA A 80 5.89 -15.67 16.62
C ALA A 80 5.48 -15.02 17.95
N ALA A 81 4.35 -14.31 18.00
CA ALA A 81 4.01 -13.42 19.11
C ALA A 81 2.83 -13.92 19.99
N ASP A 82 2.32 -15.14 19.78
CA ASP A 82 1.26 -15.76 20.60
C ASP A 82 1.73 -16.20 22.02
N GLY A 83 2.80 -15.58 22.54
CA GLY A 83 3.25 -15.75 23.92
C GLY A 83 2.50 -14.82 24.90
N PRO A 84 2.44 -15.17 26.20
CA PRO A 84 1.70 -14.40 27.21
C PRO A 84 2.23 -12.96 27.31
N PRO A 85 1.40 -12.00 27.76
CA PRO A 85 1.69 -10.58 27.66
C PRO A 85 2.89 -10.23 28.52
N VAL A 86 4.01 -9.93 27.88
CA VAL A 86 5.16 -9.32 28.55
C VAL A 86 4.72 -7.92 28.95
N LEU A 87 4.45 -7.78 30.25
CA LEU A 87 4.18 -6.52 30.94
C LEU A 87 5.11 -5.41 30.47
N ASP A 88 4.52 -4.23 30.32
CA ASP A 88 5.16 -2.95 30.07
C ASP A 88 6.49 -2.81 30.82
N ARG A 89 7.60 -2.89 30.08
CA ARG A 89 8.93 -2.53 30.55
C ARG A 89 9.37 -1.29 29.77
N ARG A 90 8.82 -0.13 30.16
CA ARG A 90 9.46 1.18 29.95
C ARG A 90 10.99 1.01 30.01
N ALA A 91 11.67 1.53 28.99
CA ALA A 91 13.12 1.54 28.77
C ALA A 91 13.68 0.45 27.84
N ARG A 92 13.90 0.82 26.57
CA ARG A 92 15.25 0.80 25.97
C ARG A 92 15.35 1.79 24.79
N PRO A 93 16.47 2.55 24.67
CA PRO A 93 16.69 3.55 23.64
C PRO A 93 17.18 2.95 22.30
N ARG A 94 16.99 3.75 21.24
CA ARG A 94 17.26 3.54 19.80
C ARG A 94 18.49 2.69 19.42
N ALA A 95 18.26 1.71 18.54
CA ALA A 95 19.11 1.22 17.43
C ALA A 95 18.17 0.31 16.60
N ASP A 96 17.71 0.63 15.39
CA ASP A 96 18.50 0.71 14.16
C ASP A 96 17.78 1.51 13.07
N ASP A 97 18.24 2.74 12.84
CA ASP A 97 17.88 3.58 11.68
C ASP A 97 18.56 3.14 10.36
N ARG A 98 19.20 1.96 10.31
CA ARG A 98 20.02 1.55 9.15
C ARG A 98 19.40 0.51 8.20
N ALA A 99 18.27 -0.10 8.54
CA ALA A 99 17.61 -1.10 7.69
C ALA A 99 16.50 -0.53 6.77
N GLY A 100 16.34 0.80 6.72
CA GLY A 100 15.26 1.48 5.98
C GLY A 100 15.61 1.86 4.52
N ALA A 101 16.89 1.92 4.16
CA ALA A 101 17.32 2.36 2.84
C ALA A 101 17.12 1.29 1.74
N SER A 102 17.20 0.00 2.09
CA SER A 102 17.16 -1.11 1.13
C SER A 102 15.77 -1.39 0.55
N ARG A 103 14.70 -0.88 1.16
CA ARG A 103 13.31 -1.19 0.76
C ARG A 103 12.73 -0.25 -0.29
N ARG A 104 13.33 0.94 -0.44
CA ARG A 104 12.89 1.94 -1.42
C ARG A 104 13.36 1.60 -2.84
N TRP A 105 14.36 0.73 -2.98
CA TRP A 105 14.91 0.31 -4.26
C TRP A 105 14.06 -0.74 -4.99
N GLY A 106 13.32 -1.60 -4.27
CA GLY A 106 12.51 -2.64 -4.90
C GLY A 106 11.28 -2.11 -5.64
N GLN A 107 10.66 -1.03 -5.14
CA GLN A 107 9.43 -0.48 -5.72
C GLN A 107 9.67 0.50 -6.88
N ALA A 108 10.86 1.10 -6.98
CA ALA A 108 11.19 1.97 -8.11
C ALA A 108 11.38 1.18 -9.41
N LEU A 109 11.86 -0.06 -9.33
CA LEU A 109 12.08 -0.92 -10.50
C LEU A 109 10.76 -1.33 -11.17
N GLU A 110 9.72 -1.63 -10.39
CA GLU A 110 8.42 -2.07 -10.93
C GLU A 110 7.74 -0.96 -11.77
N PHE A 111 7.78 0.29 -11.29
CA PHE A 111 7.24 1.42 -12.05
C PHE A 111 8.03 1.72 -13.32
N ILE A 112 9.35 1.54 -13.32
CA ILE A 112 10.20 1.74 -14.50
C ILE A 112 9.88 0.71 -15.59
N VAL A 113 9.67 -0.55 -15.22
CA VAL A 113 9.33 -1.61 -16.19
C VAL A 113 7.98 -1.32 -16.84
N VAL A 114 6.94 -1.03 -16.07
CA VAL A 114 5.59 -0.74 -16.62
C VAL A 114 5.59 0.54 -17.46
N ALA A 115 6.27 1.60 -17.02
CA ALA A 115 6.36 2.85 -17.78
C ALA A 115 7.12 2.68 -19.10
N SER A 116 8.22 1.91 -19.10
CA SER A 116 8.99 1.63 -20.32
C SER A 116 8.18 0.82 -21.34
N ALA A 117 7.40 -0.17 -20.89
CA ALA A 117 6.53 -0.96 -21.76
C ALA A 117 5.42 -0.11 -22.40
N GLY A 118 4.79 0.78 -21.63
CA GLY A 118 3.78 1.70 -22.14
C GLY A 118 4.34 2.70 -23.17
N LEU A 119 5.53 3.25 -22.90
CA LEU A 119 6.19 4.17 -23.83
C LEU A 119 6.57 3.49 -25.14
N ALA A 120 7.08 2.26 -25.09
CA ALA A 120 7.40 1.49 -26.29
C ALA A 120 6.16 1.19 -27.14
N ALA A 121 5.05 0.78 -26.51
CA ALA A 121 3.80 0.54 -27.21
C ALA A 121 3.25 1.82 -27.89
N ALA A 122 3.35 2.97 -27.22
CA ALA A 122 2.92 4.25 -27.79
C ALA A 122 3.76 4.68 -29.00
N LEU A 123 5.08 4.54 -28.92
CA LEU A 123 5.99 4.87 -30.04
C LEU A 123 5.77 3.96 -31.25
N LEU A 124 5.58 2.67 -31.03
CA LEU A 124 5.26 1.72 -32.11
C LEU A 124 3.91 2.05 -32.77
N SER A 125 2.90 2.43 -31.98
CA SER A 125 1.59 2.81 -32.50
C SER A 125 1.64 4.11 -33.32
N PHE A 126 2.46 5.07 -32.91
CA PHE A 126 2.62 6.32 -33.65
C PHE A 126 3.32 6.12 -35.00
N GLY A 127 4.35 5.27 -35.04
CA GLY A 127 5.08 4.97 -36.28
C GLY A 127 4.21 4.31 -37.35
N THR A 128 3.36 3.35 -36.95
CA THR A 128 2.50 2.62 -37.90
C THR A 128 1.39 3.52 -38.48
N VAL A 129 0.80 4.40 -37.68
CA VAL A 129 -0.22 5.35 -38.16
C VAL A 129 0.37 6.35 -39.15
N GLY A 130 1.61 6.80 -38.93
CA GLY A 130 2.33 7.70 -39.84
C GLY A 130 2.55 7.08 -41.23
N GLU A 131 3.01 5.83 -41.29
CA GLU A 131 3.23 5.14 -42.57
C GLU A 131 1.93 4.83 -43.33
N VAL A 132 0.85 4.49 -42.60
CA VAL A 132 -0.45 4.20 -43.21
C VAL A 132 -1.09 5.46 -43.81
N LEU A 133 -0.88 6.64 -43.22
CA LEU A 133 -1.39 7.92 -43.73
C LEU A 133 -0.49 8.55 -44.81
N ALA A 134 0.82 8.30 -44.79
CA ALA A 134 1.75 8.85 -45.76
C ALA A 134 1.53 8.30 -47.19
N ARG A 135 1.16 7.01 -47.30
CA ARG A 135 0.89 6.36 -48.59
C ARG A 135 -0.25 7.00 -49.40
N PRO A 136 -1.46 7.23 -48.85
CA PRO A 136 -2.54 7.87 -49.59
C PRO A 136 -2.26 9.35 -49.90
N LEU A 137 -1.59 10.08 -49.01
CA LEU A 137 -1.22 11.49 -49.25
C LEU A 137 -0.20 11.66 -50.38
N ALA A 138 0.78 10.76 -50.49
CA ALA A 138 1.73 10.76 -51.60
C ALA A 138 1.05 10.47 -52.95
N ALA A 139 0.07 9.56 -52.98
CA ALA A 139 -0.68 9.24 -54.19
C ALA A 139 -1.56 10.42 -54.69
N VAL A 140 -2.11 11.22 -53.78
CA VAL A 140 -2.87 12.44 -54.13
C VAL A 140 -1.95 13.54 -54.63
N GLY A 141 -0.77 13.71 -54.04
CA GLY A 141 0.22 14.71 -54.46
C GLY A 141 0.75 14.49 -55.89
N THR A 142 0.91 13.23 -56.30
CA THR A 142 1.31 12.89 -57.68
C THR A 142 0.21 13.06 -58.71
N ALA A 143 -1.06 13.14 -58.30
CA ALA A 143 -2.20 13.32 -59.23
C ALA A 143 -2.53 14.79 -59.51
N LEU A 144 -1.91 15.72 -58.76
CA LEU A 144 -2.13 17.17 -58.84
C LEU A 144 -0.96 17.93 -59.51
N ASN A 145 0.03 17.21 -60.03
CA ASN A 145 1.21 17.73 -60.73
C ASN A 145 1.30 17.06 -62.11
#